data_AF-Q2HBA0-F1
#
_entry.id   AF-Q2HBA0-F1
#
_cell.length_a   1.000
_cell.length_b   1.000
_cell.length_c   1.000
_cell.angle_alpha   90.00
_cell.angle_beta   90.00
_cell.angle_gamma   90.00
#
_symmetry.space_group_name_H-M   'P 1'
#
loop_
_entity.id
_entity.type
_entity.pdbx_description
1 polymer ?
#
loop_
_entity_poly.entity_id
_entity_poly.type
_entity_poly.pdbx_seq_one_letter_code
_entity_poly.pdbx_strand_id
1 'polypeptide(L)'
;MADLQDEEVQERLKAALWFSIGKIVDQESLQRNRNATPQFIGALTDMIWHQIENVATDLESFSQHAGRTTVTTDDVLLLARRNQDLYSVIKDVVDKEKAAKAKGKGKARS
;
A
#
# COMPACT_ATOMS: atom_id res chain seq x y z
N MET A 1 29.89 -5.39 -1.33
CA MET A 1 29.38 -6.38 -0.34
C MET A 1 28.03 -5.94 0.22
N ALA A 2 27.87 -4.69 0.68
CA ALA A 2 26.54 -4.13 1.03
C ALA A 2 25.60 -4.07 -0.19
N ASP A 3 26.09 -3.59 -1.33
CA ASP A 3 25.28 -3.48 -2.57
C ASP A 3 24.70 -4.82 -3.05
N LEU A 4 25.44 -5.93 -2.87
CA LEU A 4 24.96 -7.28 -3.25
C LEU A 4 23.83 -7.77 -2.33
N GLN A 5 23.86 -7.38 -1.05
CA GLN A 5 22.81 -7.71 -0.09
C GLN A 5 21.54 -6.90 -0.35
N ASP A 6 21.70 -5.64 -0.76
CA ASP A 6 20.58 -4.78 -1.12
C ASP A 6 19.88 -5.27 -2.40
N GLU A 7 20.65 -5.70 -3.41
CA GLU A 7 20.13 -6.32 -4.63
C GLU A 7 19.35 -7.62 -4.32
N GLU A 8 19.91 -8.53 -3.50
CA GLU A 8 19.23 -9.77 -3.12
C GLU A 8 17.92 -9.51 -2.37
N VAL A 9 17.91 -8.53 -1.46
CA VAL A 9 16.70 -8.12 -0.74
C VAL A 9 15.67 -7.55 -1.71
N GLN A 10 16.10 -6.71 -2.65
CA GLN A 10 15.22 -6.10 -3.65
C GLN A 10 14.58 -7.17 -4.55
N GLU A 11 15.35 -8.14 -5.04
CA GLU A 11 14.82 -9.26 -5.83
C GLU A 11 13.79 -10.06 -5.05
N ARG A 12 14.07 -10.36 -3.77
CA ARG A 12 13.13 -11.10 -2.91
C ARG A 12 11.84 -10.33 -2.66
N LEU A 13 11.92 -9.01 -2.42
CA LEU A 13 10.75 -8.15 -2.24
C LEU A 13 9.92 -8.09 -3.52
N LYS A 14 10.57 -7.94 -4.69
CA LYS A 14 9.91 -7.89 -5.98
C LYS A 14 9.22 -9.22 -6.33
N ALA A 15 9.84 -10.35 -6.02
CA ALA A 15 9.23 -11.67 -6.17
C ALA A 15 7.98 -11.84 -5.28
N ALA A 16 8.04 -11.40 -4.01
CA ALA A 16 6.90 -11.43 -3.11
C ALA A 16 5.75 -10.51 -3.58
N LEU A 17 6.10 -9.34 -4.14
CA LEU A 17 5.14 -8.42 -4.74
C LEU A 17 4.46 -9.06 -5.97
N TRP A 18 5.24 -9.64 -6.88
CA TRP A 18 4.74 -10.34 -8.06
C TRP A 18 3.74 -11.45 -7.69
N PHE A 19 4.07 -12.27 -6.68
CA PHE A 19 3.17 -13.31 -6.18
C PHE A 19 1.85 -12.74 -5.63
N SER A 20 1.93 -11.66 -4.85
CA SER A 20 0.73 -11.02 -4.28
C SER A 20 -0.16 -10.39 -5.35
N ILE A 21 0.45 -9.74 -6.34
CA ILE A 21 -0.25 -9.17 -7.50
C ILE A 21 -0.89 -10.27 -8.33
N GLY A 22 -0.18 -11.37 -8.60
CA GLY A 22 -0.71 -12.53 -9.31
C GLY A 22 -2.01 -13.03 -8.68
N LYS A 23 -2.04 -13.20 -7.35
CA LYS A 23 -3.27 -13.60 -6.64
C LYS A 23 -4.42 -12.61 -6.79
N ILE A 24 -4.16 -11.31 -6.70
CA ILE A 24 -5.19 -10.27 -6.87
C ILE A 24 -5.73 -10.29 -8.30
N VAL A 25 -4.84 -10.39 -9.29
CA VAL A 25 -5.20 -10.46 -10.71
C VAL A 25 -6.00 -11.71 -11.01
N ASP A 26 -5.63 -12.88 -10.46
CA ASP A 26 -6.37 -14.12 -10.63
C ASP A 26 -7.79 -14.01 -10.05
N GLN A 27 -7.93 -13.43 -8.86
CA GLN A 27 -9.24 -13.18 -8.24
C GLN A 27 -10.13 -12.28 -9.10
N GLU A 28 -9.59 -11.15 -9.58
CA GLU A 28 -10.32 -10.23 -10.47
C GLU A 28 -10.65 -10.88 -11.84
N SER A 29 -9.73 -11.67 -12.38
CA SER A 29 -9.88 -12.38 -13.65
C SER A 29 -11.02 -13.40 -13.58
N LEU A 30 -11.09 -14.17 -12.48
CA LEU A 30 -12.19 -15.09 -12.21
C LEU A 30 -13.54 -14.36 -12.09
N GLN A 31 -13.60 -13.26 -11.32
CA GLN A 31 -14.84 -12.48 -11.15
C GLN A 31 -15.36 -11.91 -12.47
N ARG A 32 -14.45 -11.49 -13.36
CA ARG A 32 -14.78 -10.89 -14.66
C ARG A 32 -14.90 -11.89 -15.80
N ASN A 33 -14.66 -13.18 -15.53
CA ASN A 33 -14.56 -14.25 -16.52
C ASN A 33 -13.59 -13.89 -17.68
N ARG A 34 -12.40 -13.42 -17.31
CA ARG A 34 -11.29 -13.04 -18.21
C ARG A 34 -10.01 -13.73 -17.78
N ASN A 35 -8.99 -13.68 -18.64
CA ASN A 35 -7.64 -14.15 -18.32
C ASN A 35 -6.66 -12.98 -18.39
N ALA A 36 -5.65 -13.00 -17.53
CA ALA A 36 -4.51 -12.10 -17.60
C ALA A 36 -3.29 -12.83 -18.19
N THR A 37 -2.51 -12.13 -19.01
CA THR A 37 -1.26 -12.69 -19.53
C THR A 37 -0.12 -12.56 -18.52
N PRO A 38 0.89 -13.43 -18.55
CA PRO A 38 2.08 -13.27 -17.71
C PRO A 38 2.77 -11.91 -17.90
N GLN A 39 2.76 -11.38 -19.14
CA GLN A 39 3.31 -10.07 -19.47
C GLN A 39 2.53 -8.93 -18.81
N PHE A 40 1.19 -9.03 -18.75
CA PHE A 40 0.36 -8.06 -18.04
C PHE A 40 0.67 -8.06 -16.54
N ILE A 41 0.78 -9.24 -15.93
CA ILE A 41 1.11 -9.37 -14.50
C ILE A 41 2.51 -8.81 -14.22
N GLY A 42 3.48 -9.10 -15.10
CA GLY A 42 4.84 -8.54 -15.00
C GLY A 42 4.85 -7.01 -15.08
N ALA A 43 4.21 -6.44 -16.10
CA ALA A 43 4.12 -4.99 -16.27
C ALA A 43 3.38 -4.30 -15.10
N LEU A 44 2.32 -4.92 -14.58
CA LEU A 44 1.61 -4.41 -13.40
C LEU A 44 2.48 -4.47 -12.14
N THR A 45 3.32 -5.49 -12.00
CA THR A 45 4.29 -5.60 -10.90
C THR A 45 5.31 -4.48 -10.95
N ASP A 46 5.88 -4.21 -12.13
CA ASP A 46 6.81 -3.10 -12.30
C ASP A 46 6.12 -1.76 -12.03
N MET A 47 4.90 -1.55 -12.51
CA MET A 47 4.13 -0.33 -12.25
C MET A 47 3.91 -0.11 -10.75
N ILE A 48 3.48 -1.15 -10.02
CA ILE A 48 3.23 -1.06 -8.58
C ILE A 48 4.53 -0.86 -7.80
N TRP A 49 5.64 -1.47 -8.23
CA TRP A 49 6.95 -1.24 -7.64
C TRP A 49 7.33 0.24 -7.64
N HIS A 50 7.28 0.90 -8.82
CA HIS A 50 7.55 2.33 -8.93
C HIS A 50 6.52 3.18 -8.17
N GLN A 51 5.25 2.74 -8.13
CA GLN A 51 4.24 3.44 -7.35
C GLN A 51 4.54 3.42 -5.85
N ILE A 52 5.07 2.31 -5.31
CA ILE A 52 5.47 2.22 -3.90
C ILE A 52 6.59 3.22 -3.59
N GLU A 53 7.57 3.37 -4.47
CA GLU A 53 8.65 4.36 -4.33
C GLU A 53 8.08 5.78 -4.23
N ASN A 54 7.21 6.17 -5.17
CA ASN A 54 6.54 7.48 -5.15
C ASN A 54 5.74 7.70 -3.86
N VAL A 55 4.96 6.69 -3.43
CA VAL A 55 4.15 6.74 -2.21
C VAL A 55 5.03 6.91 -0.98
N ALA A 56 6.15 6.19 -0.90
CA ALA A 56 7.07 6.28 0.24
C ALA A 56 7.68 7.69 0.36
N THR A 57 8.17 8.25 -0.75
CA THR A 57 8.73 9.61 -0.79
C THR A 57 7.70 10.67 -0.43
N ASP A 58 6.47 10.56 -0.93
CA ASP A 58 5.39 11.49 -0.61
C ASP A 58 5.02 11.42 0.88
N LEU A 59 4.88 10.21 1.44
CA LEU A 59 4.53 10.04 2.87
C LEU A 59 5.60 10.59 3.80
N GLU A 60 6.88 10.34 3.49
CA GLU A 60 8.01 10.92 4.23
C GLU A 60 7.93 12.45 4.19
N SER A 61 7.80 13.03 3.00
CA SER A 61 7.73 14.48 2.79
C SER A 61 6.55 15.13 3.52
N PHE A 62 5.37 14.51 3.51
CA PHE A 62 4.20 15.01 4.23
C PHE A 62 4.41 15.01 5.74
N SER A 63 4.97 13.92 6.29
CA SER A 63 5.25 13.83 7.72
C SER A 63 6.31 14.86 8.15
N GLN A 64 7.36 15.05 7.36
CA GLN A 64 8.43 16.00 7.61
C GLN A 64 7.94 17.45 7.52
N HIS A 65 7.09 17.76 6.55
CA HIS A 65 6.47 19.09 6.41
C HIS A 65 5.64 19.47 7.65
N ALA A 66 5.05 18.48 8.32
CA ALA A 66 4.32 18.65 9.58
C ALA A 66 5.23 18.58 10.83
N GLY A 67 6.55 18.57 10.67
CA GLY A 67 7.52 18.49 11.78
C GLY A 67 7.56 17.14 12.49
N ARG A 68 7.09 16.07 11.85
CA ARG A 68 7.03 14.70 12.40
C ARG A 68 8.04 13.80 11.71
N THR A 69 8.51 12.79 12.44
CA THR A 69 9.33 11.68 11.91
C THR A 69 8.54 10.39 11.75
N THR A 70 7.28 10.38 12.19
CA THR A 70 6.39 9.23 12.13
C THR A 70 5.21 9.56 11.24
N VAL A 71 5.00 8.73 10.21
CA VAL A 71 3.86 8.80 9.29
C VAL A 71 2.57 8.46 10.05
N THR A 72 1.51 9.21 9.77
CA THR A 72 0.19 9.11 10.39
C THR A 72 -0.90 8.91 9.33
N THR A 73 -2.13 8.66 9.77
CA THR A 73 -3.28 8.54 8.85
C THR A 73 -3.55 9.81 8.05
N ASP A 74 -3.14 10.96 8.55
CA ASP A 74 -3.38 12.24 7.88
C ASP A 74 -2.49 12.40 6.63
N ASP A 75 -1.27 11.85 6.68
CA ASP A 75 -0.36 11.80 5.53
C ASP A 75 -0.91 10.87 4.43
N VAL A 76 -1.48 9.74 4.82
CA VAL A 76 -2.12 8.78 3.89
C VAL A 76 -3.38 9.37 3.27
N LEU A 77 -4.18 10.11 4.04
CA LEU A 77 -5.35 10.82 3.50
C LEU A 77 -4.93 11.93 2.53
N LEU A 78 -3.82 12.62 2.80
CA LEU A 78 -3.28 13.65 1.92
C LEU A 78 -2.83 13.06 0.58
N LEU A 79 -2.27 11.85 0.57
CA LEU A 79 -1.90 11.14 -0.66
C LEU A 79 -3.11 10.94 -1.60
N ALA A 80 -4.29 10.65 -1.04
CA ALA A 80 -5.52 10.42 -1.81
C ALA A 80 -6.21 11.71 -2.31
N ARG A 81 -5.70 12.91 -1.97
CA ARG A 81 -6.36 14.21 -2.21
C ARG A 81 -6.78 14.49 -3.66
N ARG A 82 -6.12 13.86 -4.64
CA ARG A 82 -6.36 14.08 -6.07
C ARG A 82 -7.56 13.29 -6.61
N ASN A 83 -8.07 12.32 -5.85
CA ASN A 83 -9.21 11.49 -6.25
C ASN A 83 -10.18 11.40 -5.07
N GLN A 84 -11.33 12.07 -5.18
CA GLN A 84 -12.31 12.18 -4.09
C GLN A 84 -12.97 10.84 -3.74
N ASP A 85 -13.17 9.96 -4.72
CA ASP A 85 -13.71 8.62 -4.48
C ASP A 85 -12.70 7.78 -3.70
N LEU A 86 -11.42 7.81 -4.13
CA LEU A 86 -10.34 7.15 -3.41
C LEU A 86 -10.18 7.70 -1.99
N TYR A 87 -10.21 9.03 -1.82
CA TYR A 87 -10.14 9.66 -0.51
C TYR A 87 -11.25 9.15 0.41
N SER A 88 -12.49 9.06 -0.10
CA SER A 88 -13.64 8.57 0.66
C SER A 88 -13.45 7.12 1.11
N VAL A 89 -13.03 6.24 0.19
CA VAL A 89 -12.74 4.83 0.49
C VAL A 89 -11.65 4.69 1.56
N ILE A 90 -10.54 5.42 1.43
CA ILE A 90 -9.43 5.38 2.38
C ILE A 90 -9.86 5.93 3.74
N LYS A 91 -10.63 7.02 3.77
CA LYS A 91 -11.14 7.62 5.00
C LYS A 91 -12.05 6.67 5.77
N ASP A 92 -12.93 5.96 5.06
CA ASP A 92 -13.79 4.95 5.69
C ASP A 92 -12.98 3.82 6.34
N VAL A 93 -11.88 3.39 5.72
CA VAL A 93 -10.97 2.39 6.30
C VAL A 93 -10.30 2.97 7.56
N VAL A 94 -9.78 4.19 7.49
CA VAL A 94 -9.14 4.87 8.63
C VAL A 94 -10.10 4.99 9.83
N ASP A 95 -11.34 5.40 9.58
CA ASP A 95 -12.34 5.59 10.62
C ASP A 95 -12.75 4.25 11.26
N LYS A 96 -12.89 3.18 10.47
CA LYS A 96 -13.14 1.81 10.96
C LYS A 96 -12.01 1.32 11.87
N GLU A 97 -10.76 1.50 11.45
CA GLU A 97 -9.58 1.09 12.24
C GLU A 97 -9.45 1.88 13.55
N LYS A 98 -9.73 3.18 13.53
CA LYS A 98 -9.77 4.02 14.74
C LYS A 98 -10.85 3.53 15.72
N ALA A 99 -12.05 3.22 15.22
CA ALA A 99 -13.13 2.69 16.04
C ALA A 99 -12.80 1.31 16.64
N ALA A 100 -12.17 0.42 15.88
CA ALA A 100 -11.75 -0.90 16.35
C ALA A 100 -10.74 -0.79 17.51
N LYS A 101 -9.74 0.09 17.38
CA LYS A 101 -8.75 0.35 18.44
C LYS A 101 -9.36 0.93 19.71
N ALA A 102 -10.38 1.79 19.59
CA ALA A 102 -11.10 2.34 20.73
C ALA A 102 -11.85 1.25 21.53
N LYS A 103 -12.51 0.32 20.84
CA LYS A 103 -13.21 -0.82 21.47
C LYS A 103 -12.25 -1.77 22.22
N GLY A 104 -11.07 -2.03 21.65
CA GLY A 104 -10.05 -2.86 22.29
C GLY A 104 -9.51 -2.26 23.60
N LYS A 105 -9.32 -0.93 23.65
CA LYS A 105 -8.89 -0.22 24.87
C LYS A 105 -9.96 -0.18 25.97
N GLY A 106 -11.24 -0.16 25.60
CA GLY A 106 -12.35 -0.25 26.56
C GLY A 106 -12.40 -1.61 27.27
N LYS A 107 -12.13 -2.70 26.54
CA LYS A 107 -12.12 -4.07 27.07
C LYS A 107 -10.90 -4.38 27.95
N ALA A 108 -9.76 -3.74 27.73
CA ALA A 108 -8.56 -3.91 28.55
C ALA A 108 -8.60 -3.11 29.87
N ARG A 109 -9.59 -2.22 30.04
CA ARG A 109 -9.77 -1.37 31.23
C ARG A 109 -10.95 -1.80 32.11
N SER A 110 -11.70 -2.84 31.73
CA SER A 110 -12.75 -3.50 32.53
C SER A 110 -12.25 -4.83 33.06
#